data_AF-A0A0N0UY28-F1
#
_entry.id   AF-A0A0N0UY28-F1
#
_cell.length_a   1.000
_cell.length_b   1.000
_cell.length_c   1.000
_cell.angle_alpha   90.00
_cell.angle_beta   90.00
_cell.angle_gamma   90.00
#
_symmetry.space_group_name_H-M   'P 1'
#
loop_
_entity.id
_entity.type
_entity.pdbx_description
1 polymer ?
#
loop_
_entity_poly.entity_id
_entity_poly.type
_entity_poly.pdbx_seq_one_letter_code
_entity_poly.pdbx_strand_id
1 'polypeptide(L)'
;MEETKISKSELKLKAILKAAKDCFARYGYEKTTLDDIGKIARLNKASLYYYFKNKEDIFIQVVLSEAKDFIEKLQNSALQAESIEEKIVTYLIARMRYYRDVLNLHQLSVTIVQEIQPKFDEVYQSVKNEEIAYLESILKQGIKQKVFELHNSLQIAEVLITIADALKHEATFRSNTFDMASVDYSKAEKKIEMITKLILKGLNS
;
A
#
# COMPACT_ATOMS: atom_id res chain seq x y z
N MET A 1 -20.99 9.04 -24.36
CA MET A 1 -20.54 8.34 -23.14
C MET A 1 -21.07 6.92 -23.23
N GLU A 2 -20.22 5.97 -23.64
CA GLU A 2 -20.57 4.54 -23.58
C GLU A 2 -20.38 4.07 -22.14
N GLU A 3 -21.46 3.64 -21.50
CA GLU A 3 -21.38 2.89 -20.25
C GLU A 3 -20.65 1.56 -20.51
N THR A 4 -19.44 1.41 -19.98
CA THR A 4 -18.65 0.17 -20.12
C THR A 4 -19.40 -0.99 -19.47
N LYS A 5 -20.02 -1.84 -20.29
CA LYS A 5 -20.79 -3.00 -19.85
C LYS A 5 -19.84 -4.06 -19.27
N ILE A 6 -19.72 -4.12 -17.94
CA ILE A 6 -18.86 -5.09 -17.23
C ILE A 6 -19.23 -6.52 -17.66
N SER A 7 -18.24 -7.29 -18.11
CA SER A 7 -18.42 -8.66 -18.57
C SER A 7 -18.81 -9.60 -17.42
N LYS A 8 -19.50 -10.70 -17.74
CA LYS A 8 -19.82 -11.76 -16.76
C LYS A 8 -18.57 -12.34 -16.10
N SER A 9 -17.43 -12.34 -16.80
CA SER A 9 -16.14 -12.81 -16.28
C SER A 9 -15.59 -11.86 -15.21
N GLU A 10 -15.61 -10.54 -15.47
CA GLU A 10 -15.16 -9.52 -14.52
C GLU A 10 -16.03 -9.47 -13.25
N LEU A 11 -17.35 -9.65 -13.39
CA LEU A 11 -18.24 -9.74 -12.23
C LEU A 11 -17.89 -10.95 -11.33
N LYS A 12 -17.56 -12.09 -11.94
CA LYS A 12 -17.11 -13.28 -11.19
C LYS A 12 -15.76 -13.04 -10.53
N LEU A 13 -14.81 -12.42 -11.23
CA LEU A 13 -13.51 -12.06 -10.68
C LEU A 13 -13.67 -11.16 -9.43
N LYS A 14 -14.49 -10.11 -9.52
CA LYS A 14 -14.80 -9.24 -8.37
C LYS A 14 -15.44 -10.00 -7.21
N ALA A 15 -16.35 -10.93 -7.49
CA ALA A 15 -16.97 -11.76 -6.46
C ALA A 15 -15.96 -12.68 -5.76
N ILE A 16 -15.01 -13.27 -6.52
CA ILE A 16 -13.92 -14.09 -5.96
C ILE A 16 -13.02 -13.25 -5.06
N LEU A 17 -12.57 -12.09 -5.53
CA LEU A 17 -11.68 -11.21 -4.75
C LEU A 17 -12.35 -10.71 -3.47
N LYS A 18 -13.66 -10.39 -3.53
CA LYS A 18 -14.43 -10.04 -2.33
C LYS A 18 -14.51 -11.19 -1.33
N ALA A 19 -14.86 -12.39 -1.81
CA ALA A 19 -14.91 -13.59 -0.96
C ALA A 19 -13.54 -13.91 -0.34
N ALA A 20 -12.47 -13.75 -1.11
CA ALA A 20 -11.11 -13.95 -0.63
C ALA A 20 -10.72 -12.94 0.44
N LYS A 21 -10.99 -11.65 0.21
CA LYS A 21 -10.79 -10.59 1.22
C LYS A 21 -11.50 -10.92 2.53
N ASP A 22 -12.77 -11.33 2.47
CA ASP A 22 -13.54 -11.69 3.66
C ASP A 22 -12.95 -12.93 4.38
N CYS A 23 -12.49 -13.94 3.63
CA CYS A 23 -11.78 -15.08 4.20
C CYS A 23 -10.48 -14.67 4.90
N PHE A 24 -9.62 -13.90 4.22
CA PHE A 24 -8.32 -13.51 4.75
C PHE A 24 -8.46 -12.63 6.00
N ALA A 25 -9.38 -11.67 5.99
CA ALA A 25 -9.65 -10.84 7.16
C ALA A 25 -10.19 -11.64 8.36
N ARG A 26 -10.98 -12.69 8.09
CA ARG A 26 -11.61 -13.51 9.14
C ARG A 26 -10.70 -14.59 9.70
N TYR A 27 -9.99 -15.29 8.83
CA TYR A 27 -9.24 -16.50 9.18
C TYR A 27 -7.72 -16.29 9.17
N GLY A 28 -7.25 -15.19 8.59
CA GLY A 28 -5.84 -14.97 8.29
C GLY A 28 -5.41 -15.64 6.98
N TYR A 29 -4.28 -15.20 6.43
CA TYR A 29 -3.69 -15.74 5.21
C TYR A 29 -3.39 -17.24 5.32
N GLU A 30 -2.75 -17.65 6.42
CA GLU A 30 -2.25 -19.02 6.58
C GLU A 30 -3.38 -20.05 6.62
N LYS A 31 -4.45 -19.76 7.37
CA LYS A 31 -5.58 -20.69 7.58
C LYS A 31 -6.60 -20.69 6.44
N THR A 32 -6.58 -19.68 5.58
CA THR A 32 -7.49 -19.61 4.44
C THR A 32 -7.07 -20.61 3.35
N THR A 33 -8.04 -21.36 2.81
CA THR A 33 -7.84 -22.24 1.65
C THR A 33 -8.62 -21.78 0.42
N LEU A 34 -8.23 -22.23 -0.78
CA LEU A 34 -9.00 -22.02 -2.00
C LEU A 34 -10.43 -22.58 -1.90
N ASP A 35 -10.62 -23.68 -1.17
CA ASP A 35 -11.93 -24.28 -0.99
C ASP A 35 -12.84 -23.41 -0.09
N ASP A 36 -12.28 -22.70 0.91
CA ASP A 36 -13.02 -21.73 1.71
C ASP A 36 -13.49 -20.54 0.87
N ILE A 37 -12.59 -20.00 0.04
CA ILE A 37 -12.89 -18.89 -0.89
C ILE A 37 -13.97 -19.32 -1.88
N GLY A 38 -13.85 -20.52 -2.46
CA GLY A 38 -14.84 -21.08 -3.40
C GLY A 38 -16.23 -21.22 -2.77
N LYS A 39 -16.32 -21.67 -1.52
CA LYS A 39 -17.58 -21.76 -0.78
C LYS A 39 -18.25 -20.40 -0.61
N ILE A 40 -17.50 -19.37 -0.18
CA ILE A 40 -18.05 -18.01 -0.01
C ILE A 40 -18.44 -17.40 -1.36
N ALA A 41 -17.61 -17.58 -2.39
CA ALA A 41 -17.87 -17.09 -3.74
C ALA A 41 -18.99 -17.87 -4.46
N ARG A 42 -19.49 -18.97 -3.87
CA ARG A 42 -20.44 -19.91 -4.47
C ARG A 42 -19.96 -20.46 -5.82
N LEU A 43 -18.66 -20.78 -5.90
CA LEU A 43 -18.00 -21.35 -7.06
C LEU A 43 -17.42 -22.71 -6.74
N ASN A 44 -17.46 -23.61 -7.72
CA ASN A 44 -16.75 -24.88 -7.61
C ASN A 44 -15.24 -24.67 -7.81
N LYS A 45 -14.45 -25.67 -7.37
CA LYS A 45 -13.00 -25.66 -7.42
C LYS A 45 -12.45 -25.41 -8.84
N ALA A 46 -13.00 -26.07 -9.85
CA ALA A 46 -12.60 -25.88 -11.26
C ALA A 46 -12.82 -24.44 -11.75
N SER A 47 -13.92 -23.81 -11.34
CA SER A 47 -14.21 -22.41 -11.69
C SER A 47 -13.25 -21.45 -11.02
N LEU A 48 -12.79 -21.74 -9.80
CA LEU A 48 -11.80 -20.92 -9.12
C LEU A 48 -10.41 -21.04 -9.77
N TYR A 49 -10.01 -22.26 -10.13
CA TYR A 49 -8.74 -22.53 -10.83
C TYR A 49 -8.66 -21.90 -12.23
N TYR A 50 -9.79 -21.60 -12.86
CA TYR A 50 -9.81 -20.84 -14.11
C TYR A 50 -9.29 -19.40 -13.94
N TYR A 51 -9.52 -18.76 -12.79
CA TYR A 51 -9.08 -17.38 -12.54
C TYR A 51 -7.73 -17.31 -11.82
N PHE A 52 -7.42 -18.28 -10.97
CA PHE A 52 -6.24 -18.23 -10.10
C PHE A 52 -5.55 -19.57 -9.98
N LYS A 53 -4.22 -19.58 -10.07
CA LYS A 53 -3.44 -20.82 -10.01
C LYS A 53 -3.28 -21.35 -8.59
N ASN A 54 -3.25 -20.45 -7.61
CA ASN A 54 -2.96 -20.75 -6.21
C ASN A 54 -3.52 -19.65 -5.28
N LYS A 55 -3.35 -19.83 -3.96
CA LYS A 55 -3.85 -18.89 -2.95
C LYS A 55 -3.07 -17.58 -2.97
N GLU A 56 -1.77 -17.66 -3.23
CA GLU A 56 -0.83 -16.54 -3.28
C GLU A 56 -1.26 -15.53 -4.34
N ASP A 57 -1.63 -15.99 -5.54
CA ASP A 57 -2.06 -15.14 -6.66
C ASP A 57 -3.37 -14.39 -6.34
N ILE A 58 -4.29 -15.03 -5.59
CA ILE A 58 -5.51 -14.35 -5.11
C ILE A 58 -5.15 -13.30 -4.06
N PHE A 59 -4.30 -13.68 -3.10
CA PHE A 59 -3.93 -12.80 -2.01
C PHE A 59 -3.25 -11.52 -2.50
N ILE A 60 -2.33 -11.64 -3.46
CA ILE A 60 -1.67 -10.49 -4.08
C ILE A 60 -2.68 -9.54 -4.72
N GLN A 61 -3.68 -10.08 -5.43
CA GLN A 61 -4.73 -9.27 -6.05
C GLN A 61 -5.66 -8.61 -5.02
N VAL A 62 -5.94 -9.28 -3.91
CA VAL A 62 -6.69 -8.68 -2.78
C VAL A 62 -5.89 -7.52 -2.20
N VAL A 63 -4.63 -7.73 -1.82
CA VAL A 63 -3.78 -6.69 -1.22
C VAL A 63 -3.56 -5.52 -2.18
N LEU A 64 -3.41 -5.77 -3.48
CA LEU A 64 -3.36 -4.73 -4.50
C LEU A 64 -4.61 -3.86 -4.54
N SER A 65 -5.78 -4.49 -4.57
CA SER A 65 -7.05 -3.77 -4.60
C SER A 65 -7.20 -2.91 -3.35
N GLU A 66 -6.83 -3.46 -2.19
CA GLU A 66 -6.85 -2.72 -0.93
C GLU A 66 -5.85 -1.57 -0.92
N ALA A 67 -4.65 -1.76 -1.51
CA ALA A 67 -3.62 -0.74 -1.57
C ALA A 67 -4.08 0.45 -2.41
N LYS A 68 -4.76 0.20 -3.53
CA LYS A 68 -5.34 1.25 -4.38
C LYS A 68 -6.45 2.02 -3.66
N ASP A 69 -7.42 1.32 -3.09
CA ASP A 69 -8.51 1.93 -2.30
C ASP A 69 -7.95 2.79 -1.15
N PHE A 70 -6.84 2.33 -0.55
CA PHE A 70 -6.19 3.03 0.53
C PHE A 70 -5.41 4.27 0.07
N ILE A 71 -4.61 4.16 -1.00
CA ILE A 71 -3.88 5.29 -1.57
C ILE A 71 -4.85 6.41 -1.93
N GLU A 72 -5.98 6.08 -2.57
CA GLU A 72 -7.01 7.07 -2.90
C GLU A 72 -7.53 7.78 -1.64
N LYS A 73 -7.80 7.04 -0.55
CA LYS A 73 -8.21 7.63 0.74
C LYS A 73 -7.12 8.51 1.33
N LEU A 74 -5.85 8.11 1.25
CA LEU A 74 -4.74 8.91 1.73
C LEU A 74 -4.60 10.21 0.98
N GLN A 75 -4.64 10.15 -0.35
CA GLN A 75 -4.57 11.31 -1.21
C GLN A 75 -5.67 12.30 -0.82
N ASN A 76 -6.91 11.82 -0.67
CA ASN A 76 -8.04 12.65 -0.24
C ASN A 76 -7.87 13.23 1.17
N SER A 77 -7.32 12.48 2.12
CA SER A 77 -7.06 12.98 3.47
C SER A 77 -5.97 14.05 3.51
N ALA A 78 -4.91 13.88 2.71
CA ALA A 78 -3.82 14.83 2.60
C ALA A 78 -4.27 16.14 1.93
N LEU A 79 -5.34 16.15 1.13
CA LEU A 79 -5.91 17.39 0.60
C LEU A 79 -6.37 18.36 1.71
N GLN A 80 -6.67 17.86 2.92
CA GLN A 80 -7.15 18.66 4.04
C GLN A 80 -6.03 19.40 4.80
N ALA A 81 -4.76 19.07 4.55
CA ALA A 81 -3.65 19.74 5.25
C ALA A 81 -3.41 21.15 4.70
N GLU A 82 -2.96 22.07 5.56
CA GLU A 82 -2.90 23.50 5.24
C GLU A 82 -1.69 23.85 4.38
N SER A 83 -0.52 23.28 4.68
CA SER A 83 0.72 23.54 3.93
C SER A 83 1.14 22.35 3.04
N ILE A 84 1.84 22.65 1.95
CA ILE A 84 2.41 21.61 1.06
C ILE A 84 3.31 20.64 1.84
N GLU A 85 4.06 21.14 2.82
CA GLU A 85 4.93 20.31 3.67
C GLU A 85 4.11 19.36 4.54
N GLU A 86 3.03 19.85 5.14
CA GLU A 86 2.13 19.05 5.96
C GLU A 86 1.44 17.96 5.14
N LYS A 87 1.08 18.23 3.88
CA LYS A 87 0.52 17.21 2.96
C LYS A 87 1.49 16.05 2.76
N ILE A 88 2.76 16.35 2.49
CA ILE A 88 3.79 15.34 2.25
C ILE A 88 4.05 14.52 3.53
N VAL A 89 4.24 15.19 4.67
CA VAL A 89 4.48 14.52 5.96
C VAL A 89 3.30 13.62 6.34
N THR A 90 2.08 14.15 6.25
CA THR A 90 0.85 13.41 6.59
C THR A 90 0.69 12.19 5.70
N TYR A 91 0.92 12.35 4.39
CA TYR A 91 0.87 11.24 3.43
C TYR A 91 1.87 10.14 3.79
N LEU A 92 3.15 10.48 4.02
CA LEU A 92 4.20 9.49 4.29
C LEU A 92 3.99 8.74 5.61
N ILE A 93 3.51 9.42 6.66
CA ILE A 93 3.16 8.77 7.93
C ILE A 93 1.96 7.84 7.76
N ALA A 94 0.91 8.32 7.10
CA ALA A 94 -0.31 7.54 6.92
C ALA A 94 -0.07 6.32 6.02
N ARG A 95 0.79 6.46 4.99
CA ARG A 95 1.29 5.37 4.16
C ARG A 95 1.95 4.26 4.99
N MET A 96 2.80 4.62 5.95
CA MET A 96 3.44 3.65 6.84
C MET A 96 2.42 2.93 7.74
N ARG A 97 1.46 3.67 8.32
CA ARG A 97 0.43 3.09 9.20
C ARG A 97 -0.42 2.03 8.50
N TYR A 98 -0.73 2.23 7.23
CA TYR A 98 -1.48 1.24 6.48
C TYR A 98 -0.74 -0.04 6.20
N TYR A 99 0.56 0.04 5.93
CA TYR A 99 1.35 -1.17 5.81
C TYR A 99 1.21 -2.05 7.06
N ARG A 100 1.28 -1.44 8.25
CA ARG A 100 0.99 -2.14 9.52
C ARG A 100 -0.43 -2.69 9.54
N ASP A 101 -1.43 -1.90 9.19
CA ASP A 101 -2.84 -2.30 9.29
C ASP A 101 -3.18 -3.47 8.32
N VAL A 102 -2.59 -3.51 7.12
CA VAL A 102 -2.72 -4.64 6.17
C VAL A 102 -2.08 -5.92 6.71
N LEU A 103 -0.85 -5.82 7.22
CA LEU A 103 -0.17 -6.99 7.80
C LEU A 103 -0.98 -7.59 8.96
N ASN A 104 -1.59 -6.72 9.78
CA ASN A 104 -2.39 -7.13 10.93
C ASN A 104 -3.73 -7.72 10.51
N LEU A 105 -4.42 -7.09 9.55
CA LEU A 105 -5.73 -7.54 9.06
C LEU A 105 -5.65 -8.97 8.51
N HIS A 106 -4.57 -9.28 7.80
CA HIS A 106 -4.39 -10.58 7.15
C HIS A 106 -3.60 -11.58 8.00
N GLN A 107 -3.27 -11.24 9.24
CA GLN A 107 -2.53 -12.09 10.19
C GLN A 107 -1.26 -12.68 9.56
N LEU A 108 -0.49 -11.85 8.86
CA LEU A 108 0.72 -12.29 8.17
C LEU A 108 1.88 -12.44 9.15
N SER A 109 2.49 -13.64 9.16
CA SER A 109 3.75 -13.88 9.87
C SER A 109 4.93 -13.31 9.09
N VAL A 110 6.05 -13.03 9.77
CA VAL A 110 7.28 -12.52 9.15
C VAL A 110 7.77 -13.44 8.03
N THR A 111 7.70 -14.76 8.24
CA THR A 111 8.13 -15.76 7.26
C THR A 111 7.29 -15.69 5.98
N ILE A 112 5.96 -15.60 6.11
CA ILE A 112 5.08 -15.46 4.96
C ILE A 112 5.34 -14.16 4.20
N VAL A 113 5.56 -13.05 4.91
CA VAL A 113 5.93 -11.79 4.25
C VAL A 113 7.19 -11.97 3.40
N GLN A 114 8.22 -12.64 3.93
CA GLN A 114 9.46 -12.93 3.19
C GLN A 114 9.24 -13.87 1.99
N GLU A 115 8.39 -14.88 2.12
CA GLU A 115 8.09 -15.84 1.05
C GLU A 115 7.35 -15.18 -0.11
N ILE A 116 6.37 -14.31 0.18
CA ILE A 116 5.57 -13.65 -0.86
C ILE A 116 6.26 -12.37 -1.35
N GLN A 117 7.24 -11.82 -0.61
CA GLN A 117 7.98 -10.59 -0.93
C GLN A 117 8.36 -10.46 -2.41
N PRO A 118 8.98 -11.47 -3.09
CA PRO A 118 9.44 -11.29 -4.48
C PRO A 118 8.28 -11.07 -5.47
N LYS A 119 7.15 -11.75 -5.26
CA LYS A 119 5.93 -11.53 -6.07
C LYS A 119 5.24 -10.22 -5.69
N PHE A 120 5.31 -9.84 -4.42
CA PHE A 120 4.85 -8.53 -3.97
C PHE A 120 5.64 -7.42 -4.62
N ASP A 121 6.97 -7.55 -4.78
CA ASP A 121 7.82 -6.49 -5.31
C ASP A 121 7.43 -6.09 -6.75
N GLU A 122 7.21 -7.04 -7.65
CA GLU A 122 6.79 -6.77 -9.04
C GLU A 122 5.49 -5.95 -9.10
N VAL A 123 4.57 -6.30 -8.21
CA VAL A 123 3.25 -5.72 -8.10
C VAL A 123 3.29 -4.37 -7.37
N TYR A 124 4.12 -4.27 -6.34
CA TYR A 124 4.34 -3.09 -5.53
C TYR A 124 5.02 -1.98 -6.31
N GLN A 125 5.81 -2.30 -7.35
CA GLN A 125 6.36 -1.26 -8.23
C GLN A 125 5.28 -0.43 -8.92
N SER A 126 4.19 -1.06 -9.36
CA SER A 126 3.08 -0.33 -10.01
C SER A 126 2.45 0.68 -9.04
N VAL A 127 2.19 0.23 -7.81
CA VAL A 127 1.64 1.05 -6.73
C VAL A 127 2.61 2.16 -6.37
N LYS A 128 3.89 1.83 -6.16
CA LYS A 128 4.95 2.79 -5.84
C LYS A 128 5.08 3.89 -6.89
N ASN A 129 4.95 3.57 -8.17
CA ASN A 129 4.97 4.56 -9.25
C ASN A 129 3.78 5.54 -9.15
N GLU A 130 2.59 5.05 -8.80
CA GLU A 130 1.42 5.92 -8.54
C GLU A 130 1.66 6.83 -7.32
N GLU A 131 2.29 6.32 -6.26
CA GLU A 131 2.66 7.12 -5.08
C GLU A 131 3.71 8.19 -5.39
N ILE A 132 4.74 7.85 -6.17
CA ILE A 132 5.77 8.78 -6.63
C ILE A 132 5.13 9.88 -7.48
N ALA A 133 4.25 9.52 -8.42
CA ALA A 133 3.54 10.49 -9.25
C ALA A 133 2.66 11.43 -8.40
N TYR A 134 2.01 10.90 -7.37
CA TYR A 134 1.22 11.71 -6.45
C TYR A 134 2.08 12.71 -5.66
N LEU A 135 3.18 12.26 -5.05
CA LEU A 135 4.09 13.14 -4.32
C LEU A 135 4.74 14.18 -5.24
N GLU A 136 5.11 13.78 -6.45
CA GLU A 136 5.60 14.71 -7.47
C GLU A 136 4.56 15.80 -7.77
N SER A 137 3.27 15.43 -7.85
CA SER A 137 2.19 16.39 -8.08
C SER A 137 2.08 17.42 -6.93
N ILE A 138 2.27 17.01 -5.68
CA ILE A 138 2.28 17.91 -4.52
C ILE A 138 3.50 18.84 -4.57
N LEU A 139 4.68 18.32 -4.91
CA LEU A 139 5.90 19.13 -5.07
C LEU A 139 5.73 20.16 -6.19
N LYS A 140 5.16 19.77 -7.34
CA LYS A 140 4.83 20.67 -8.46
C LYS A 140 3.85 21.77 -8.04
N GLN A 141 2.88 21.47 -7.18
CA GLN A 141 2.01 22.49 -6.59
C GLN A 141 2.81 23.49 -5.74
N GLY A 142 3.74 23.02 -4.91
CA GLY A 142 4.63 23.88 -4.12
C GLY A 142 5.51 24.79 -4.98
N ILE A 143 6.06 24.28 -6.10
CA ILE A 143 6.81 25.09 -7.07
C ILE A 143 5.93 26.19 -7.66
N LYS A 144 4.70 25.85 -8.10
CA LYS A 144 3.75 26.82 -8.67
C LYS A 144 3.36 27.90 -7.66
N GLN A 145 3.27 27.54 -6.39
CA GLN A 145 2.98 28.45 -5.27
C GLN A 145 4.21 29.21 -4.78
N LYS A 146 5.39 28.99 -5.39
CA LYS A 146 6.69 29.56 -4.97
C LYS A 146 7.08 29.21 -3.52
N VAL A 147 6.61 28.06 -3.05
CA VAL A 147 7.02 27.48 -1.76
C VAL A 147 8.40 26.84 -1.88
N PHE A 148 8.71 26.26 -3.05
CA PHE A 148 10.00 25.60 -3.32
C PHE A 148 10.68 26.17 -4.56
N GLU A 149 12.01 26.20 -4.54
CA GLU A 149 12.86 26.45 -5.71
C GLU A 149 13.59 25.15 -6.09
N LEU A 150 12.88 24.25 -6.79
CA LEU A 150 13.44 22.95 -7.19
C LEU A 150 13.13 22.61 -8.66
N HIS A 151 14.10 22.01 -9.34
CA HIS A 151 13.98 21.57 -10.74
C HIS A 151 13.67 20.08 -10.88
N ASN A 152 13.98 19.26 -9.88
CA ASN A 152 13.93 17.80 -9.96
C ASN A 152 12.83 17.19 -9.05
N SER A 153 11.57 17.60 -9.24
CA SER A 153 10.45 17.16 -8.39
C SER A 153 10.30 15.64 -8.34
N LEU A 154 10.52 14.95 -9.46
CA LEU A 154 10.43 13.50 -9.54
C LEU A 154 11.45 12.82 -8.64
N GLN A 155 12.71 13.25 -8.73
CA GLN A 155 13.80 12.68 -7.94
C GLN A 155 13.58 12.90 -6.42
N ILE A 156 13.06 14.06 -6.04
CA ILE A 156 12.71 14.32 -4.64
C ILE A 156 11.58 13.40 -4.17
N ALA A 157 10.54 13.20 -4.98
CA ALA A 157 9.46 12.25 -4.67
C ALA A 157 9.99 10.80 -4.48
N GLU A 158 10.89 10.35 -5.37
CA GLU A 158 11.55 9.04 -5.26
C GLU A 158 12.36 8.90 -3.96
N VAL A 159 13.12 9.94 -3.59
CA VAL A 159 13.91 9.97 -2.34
C VAL A 159 13.01 9.92 -1.12
N LEU A 160 11.91 10.67 -1.10
CA LEU A 160 10.94 10.68 0.00
C LEU A 160 10.32 9.29 0.23
N ILE A 161 9.89 8.62 -0.85
CA ILE A 161 9.38 7.24 -0.77
C ILE A 161 10.47 6.28 -0.27
N THR A 162 11.68 6.39 -0.81
CA THR A 162 12.80 5.49 -0.47
C THR A 162 13.17 5.60 1.00
N ILE A 163 13.23 6.81 1.55
CA ILE A 163 13.53 7.03 2.97
C ILE A 163 12.40 6.48 3.85
N ALA A 164 11.14 6.71 3.47
CA ALA A 164 9.99 6.18 4.21
C ALA A 164 10.00 4.64 4.24
N ASP A 165 10.31 4.00 3.11
CA ASP A 165 10.46 2.55 3.03
C ASP A 165 11.65 2.05 3.87
N ALA A 166 12.81 2.70 3.81
CA ALA A 166 13.97 2.33 4.61
C ALA A 166 13.67 2.38 6.12
N LEU A 167 12.99 3.42 6.59
CA LEU A 167 12.61 3.57 8.00
C LEU A 167 11.56 2.55 8.43
N LYS A 168 10.63 2.20 7.54
CA LYS A 168 9.67 1.10 7.75
C LYS A 168 10.42 -0.23 7.91
N HIS A 169 11.32 -0.55 6.97
CA HIS A 169 12.11 -1.78 7.03
C HIS A 169 13.00 -1.84 8.28
N GLU A 170 13.62 -0.73 8.69
CA GLU A 170 14.39 -0.64 9.94
C GLU A 170 13.51 -0.97 11.16
N ALA A 171 12.30 -0.43 11.24
CA ALA A 171 11.37 -0.69 12.34
C ALA A 171 10.93 -2.17 12.39
N THR A 172 10.59 -2.74 11.23
CA THR A 172 10.23 -4.15 11.11
C THR A 172 11.39 -5.08 11.46
N PHE A 173 12.60 -4.78 11.02
CA PHE A 173 13.77 -5.61 11.29
C PHE A 173 14.18 -5.58 12.77
N ARG A 174 14.08 -4.42 13.42
CA ARG A 174 14.50 -4.24 14.83
C ARG A 174 13.52 -4.81 15.86
N SER A 175 12.27 -5.08 15.50
CA SER A 175 11.29 -5.55 16.47
C SER A 175 11.65 -6.93 17.03
N ASN A 176 12.48 -7.73 16.32
CA ASN A 176 12.81 -9.11 16.70
C ASN A 176 11.56 -9.98 16.98
N THR A 177 10.39 -9.52 16.53
CA THR A 177 9.09 -10.13 16.78
C THR A 177 8.69 -10.92 15.55
N PHE A 178 8.24 -12.17 15.76
CA PHE A 178 7.55 -12.95 14.72
C PHE A 178 6.15 -12.41 14.43
N ASP A 179 5.68 -11.48 15.27
CA ASP A 179 4.39 -10.82 15.16
C ASP A 179 4.56 -9.40 14.60
N MET A 180 4.14 -9.22 13.34
CA MET A 180 4.12 -7.93 12.65
C MET A 180 3.17 -6.92 13.32
N ALA A 181 2.16 -7.38 14.06
CA ALA A 181 1.20 -6.51 14.75
C ALA A 181 1.78 -5.81 15.98
N SER A 182 2.86 -6.36 16.54
CA SER A 182 3.55 -5.81 17.70
C SER A 182 4.64 -4.78 17.35
N VAL A 183 4.91 -4.54 16.06
CA VAL A 183 5.96 -3.61 15.64
C VAL A 183 5.56 -2.16 15.99
N ASP A 184 6.35 -1.52 16.85
CA ASP A 184 6.20 -0.11 17.19
C ASP A 184 6.82 0.80 16.12
N TYR A 185 5.97 1.40 15.29
CA TYR A 185 6.36 2.34 14.25
C TYR A 185 6.51 3.79 14.76
N SER A 186 6.21 4.10 16.03
CA SER A 186 6.20 5.49 16.54
C SER A 186 7.54 6.20 16.35
N LYS A 187 8.66 5.48 16.52
CA LYS A 187 10.01 6.01 16.27
C LYS A 187 10.25 6.26 14.77
N ALA A 188 9.76 5.39 13.91
CA ALA A 188 9.87 5.53 12.46
C ALA A 188 9.02 6.71 11.95
N GLU A 189 7.82 6.90 12.47
CA GLU A 189 6.96 8.06 12.16
C GLU A 189 7.67 9.38 12.49
N LYS A 190 8.26 9.49 13.70
CA LYS A 190 9.03 10.68 14.11
C LYS A 190 10.24 10.93 13.21
N LYS A 191 10.95 9.86 12.79
CA LYS A 191 12.07 9.97 11.86
C LYS A 191 11.63 10.40 10.45
N ILE A 192 10.50 9.87 9.95
CA ILE A 192 9.91 10.29 8.67
C ILE A 192 9.60 11.77 8.71
N GLU A 193 8.89 12.23 9.75
CA GLU A 193 8.54 13.63 9.90
C GLU A 193 9.79 14.52 9.92
N MET A 194 10.77 14.18 10.76
CA MET A 194 12.01 14.94 10.89
C MET A 194 12.79 15.03 9.58
N ILE A 195 13.04 13.90 8.91
CA ILE A 195 13.84 13.87 7.69
C ILE A 195 13.09 14.54 6.53
N THR A 196 11.78 14.33 6.41
CA THR A 196 10.96 15.00 5.40
C THR A 196 11.03 16.51 5.58
N LYS A 197 10.84 17.03 6.80
CA LYS A 197 10.95 18.46 7.09
C LYS A 197 12.35 19.01 6.78
N LEU A 198 13.43 18.27 7.08
CA LEU A 198 14.79 18.67 6.74
C LEU A 198 15.02 18.76 5.23
N ILE A 199 14.55 17.76 4.48
CA ILE A 199 14.63 17.76 3.01
C ILE A 199 13.87 18.96 2.46
N LEU A 200 12.60 19.14 2.85
CA LEU A 200 11.76 20.23 2.33
C LEU A 200 12.32 21.61 2.67
N LYS A 201 12.85 21.81 3.88
CA LYS A 201 13.51 23.07 4.26
C LYS A 201 14.75 23.35 3.40
N GLY A 202 15.50 22.32 3.02
CA GLY A 202 16.65 22.44 2.13
C GLY A 202 16.28 22.80 0.68
N LEU A 203 15.01 22.68 0.29
CA LEU A 203 14.50 23.06 -1.03
C LEU A 203 14.02 24.52 -1.07
N ASN A 204 14.03 25.22 0.06
CA ASN A 204 13.66 26.63 0.21
C ASN A 204 14.90 27.56 0.15
N SER A 205 16.07 27.03 -0.26
CA SER A 205 17.37 27.71 -0.23
C SER A 205 17.87 28.11 -1.61
#